data_AF-A0A3M2AF16-F1
#
_entry.id   AF-A0A3M2AF16-F1
#
_cell.length_a   1.000
_cell.length_b   1.000
_cell.length_c   1.000
_cell.angle_alpha   90.00
_cell.angle_beta   90.00
_cell.angle_gamma   90.00
#
_symmetry.space_group_name_H-M   'P 1'
#
loop_
_entity.id
_entity.type
_entity.pdbx_description
1 polymer ?
#
loop_
_entity_poly.entity_id
_entity_poly.type
_entity_poly.pdbx_seq_one_letter_code
_entity_poly.pdbx_strand_id
1 'polypeptide(L)'
;MSMVELINFLSMLTISVSGIAIVLGIFLIKSGRREAHKKAMITASVFALIFVLLYVLRNYLQSKGLVPHGSYQGPYRGLFLFILWSHTFLAIINFPLAVITLRYAFKGTFDKHKKIAPITAFVWIYVAITGWAIFYFMQFLNR
;
A
#
# COMPACT_ATOMS: atom_id res chain seq x y z
N MET A 1 7.74 -21.79 -8.57
CA MET A 1 7.50 -20.67 -7.66
C MET A 1 6.93 -21.23 -6.37
N SER A 2 7.58 -21.01 -5.23
CA SER A 2 7.05 -21.44 -3.93
C SER A 2 5.75 -20.69 -3.57
N MET A 3 4.94 -21.22 -2.66
CA MET A 3 3.73 -20.55 -2.18
C MET A 3 4.04 -19.14 -1.62
N VAL A 4 5.19 -18.99 -0.97
CA VAL A 4 5.66 -17.71 -0.40
C VAL A 4 6.02 -16.72 -1.50
N GLU A 5 6.76 -17.17 -2.53
CA GLU A 5 7.07 -16.34 -3.69
C GLU A 5 5.80 -15.89 -4.42
N LEU A 6 4.81 -16.78 -4.56
CA LEU A 6 3.52 -16.44 -5.17
C LEU A 6 2.81 -15.34 -4.39
N ILE A 7 2.68 -15.48 -3.07
CA ILE A 7 2.03 -14.48 -2.21
C ILE A 7 2.77 -13.14 -2.28
N ASN A 8 4.11 -13.16 -2.22
CA ASN A 8 4.91 -11.95 -2.31
C ASN A 8 4.77 -11.28 -3.69
N PHE A 9 4.81 -12.06 -4.77
CA PHE A 9 4.62 -11.55 -6.13
C PHE A 9 3.25 -10.91 -6.33
N LEU A 10 2.17 -11.59 -5.90
CA LEU A 10 0.82 -11.06 -5.95
C LEU A 10 0.66 -9.80 -5.09
N SER A 11 1.28 -9.78 -3.92
CA SER A 11 1.29 -8.60 -3.04
C SER A 11 1.96 -7.42 -3.73
N MET A 12 3.13 -7.63 -4.34
CA MET A 12 3.85 -6.61 -5.09
C MET A 12 3.05 -6.13 -6.30
N LEU A 13 2.46 -7.04 -7.08
CA LEU A 13 1.64 -6.68 -8.23
C LEU A 13 0.43 -5.84 -7.83
N THR A 14 -0.32 -6.27 -6.81
CA THR A 14 -1.53 -5.57 -6.37
C THR A 14 -1.24 -4.19 -5.79
N ILE A 15 -0.21 -4.03 -4.95
CA ILE A 15 0.15 -2.72 -4.43
C ILE A 15 0.72 -1.79 -5.53
N SER A 16 1.35 -2.36 -6.56
CA SER A 16 1.80 -1.60 -7.74
C SER A 16 0.63 -1.01 -8.52
N VAL A 17 -0.36 -1.85 -8.85
CA VAL A 17 -1.58 -1.41 -9.53
C VAL A 17 -2.32 -0.37 -8.68
N SER A 18 -2.38 -0.57 -7.36
CA SER A 18 -2.97 0.39 -6.44
C SER A 18 -2.26 1.76 -6.48
N GLY A 19 -0.94 1.76 -6.33
CA GLY A 19 -0.14 3.00 -6.35
C GLY A 19 -0.25 3.76 -7.67
N ILE A 20 -0.17 3.04 -8.80
CA ILE A 20 -0.36 3.64 -10.14
C ILE A 20 -1.76 4.25 -10.27
N ALA A 21 -2.79 3.55 -9.82
CA ALA A 21 -4.17 4.04 -9.88
C ALA A 21 -4.39 5.29 -9.01
N ILE A 22 -3.74 5.40 -7.84
CA ILE A 22 -3.74 6.64 -7.04
C ILE A 22 -3.13 7.79 -7.82
N VAL A 23 -1.92 7.59 -8.36
CA VAL A 23 -1.19 8.63 -9.11
C VAL A 23 -2.01 9.09 -10.33
N LEU A 24 -2.53 8.15 -11.12
CA LEU A 24 -3.41 8.44 -12.25
C LEU A 24 -4.66 9.19 -11.81
N GLY A 25 -5.29 8.76 -10.72
CA GLY A 25 -6.49 9.41 -10.20
C GLY A 25 -6.26 10.85 -9.75
N ILE A 26 -5.08 11.19 -9.25
CA ILE A 26 -4.69 12.58 -8.93
C ILE A 26 -4.58 13.42 -10.21
N PHE A 27 -4.00 12.88 -11.28
CA PHE A 27 -3.96 13.58 -12.57
C PHE A 27 -5.37 13.76 -13.17
N LEU A 28 -6.21 12.73 -13.11
CA LEU A 28 -7.58 12.78 -13.64
C LEU A 28 -8.45 13.83 -12.95
N ILE A 29 -8.34 13.98 -11.62
CA ILE A 29 -9.12 14.99 -10.90
C ILE A 29 -8.63 16.41 -11.20
N LYS A 30 -7.30 16.61 -11.36
CA LYS A 30 -6.73 17.89 -11.78
C LYS A 30 -7.19 18.29 -13.18
N SER A 31 -7.41 17.32 -14.07
CA SER A 31 -7.99 17.54 -15.40
C SER A 31 -9.52 17.63 -15.43
N GLY A 32 -10.18 17.72 -14.26
CA GLY A 32 -11.64 17.82 -14.15
C GLY A 32 -12.42 16.54 -14.45
N ARG A 33 -11.74 15.42 -14.75
CA ARG A 33 -12.36 14.14 -15.14
C ARG A 33 -12.82 13.34 -13.92
N ARG A 34 -13.91 13.79 -13.27
CA ARG A 34 -14.42 13.23 -12.01
C ARG A 34 -14.79 11.74 -12.07
N GLU A 35 -15.49 11.31 -13.12
CA GLU A 35 -15.88 9.90 -13.26
C GLU A 35 -14.67 8.97 -13.44
N ALA A 36 -13.67 9.42 -14.21
CA ALA A 36 -12.43 8.67 -14.39
C ALA A 36 -11.61 8.62 -13.09
N HIS A 37 -11.56 9.73 -12.34
CA HIS A 37 -10.96 9.77 -11.00
C HIS A 37 -11.64 8.76 -10.06
N LYS A 38 -12.98 8.73 -10.01
CA LYS A 38 -13.74 7.80 -9.17
C LYS A 38 -13.41 6.35 -9.51
N LYS A 39 -13.39 5.99 -10.80
CA LYS A 39 -12.99 4.64 -11.25
C LYS A 39 -11.58 4.31 -10.78
N ALA A 40 -10.61 5.22 -10.97
CA ALA A 40 -9.23 5.03 -10.54
C ALA A 40 -9.12 4.85 -9.00
N MET A 41 -9.84 5.64 -8.19
CA MET A 41 -9.84 5.49 -6.73
C MET A 41 -10.44 4.17 -6.27
N ILE A 42 -11.50 3.68 -6.92
CA ILE A 42 -12.11 2.37 -6.62
C ILE A 42 -11.11 1.26 -6.97
N THR A 43 -10.51 1.30 -8.17
CA THR A 43 -9.46 0.36 -8.57
C THR A 43 -8.32 0.35 -7.55
N ALA A 44 -7.81 1.53 -7.18
CA ALA A 44 -6.75 1.65 -6.19
C ALA A 44 -7.11 1.00 -4.85
N SER A 45 -8.34 1.23 -4.39
CA SER A 45 -8.84 0.72 -3.10
C SER A 45 -9.04 -0.79 -3.12
N VAL A 46 -9.58 -1.35 -4.21
CA VAL A 46 -9.77 -2.81 -4.36
C VAL A 46 -8.42 -3.53 -4.36
N PHE A 47 -7.45 -3.05 -5.15
CA PHE A 47 -6.13 -3.66 -5.19
C PHE A 47 -5.36 -3.51 -3.87
N ALA A 48 -5.50 -2.39 -3.17
CA ALA A 48 -4.93 -2.24 -1.82
C ALA A 48 -5.58 -3.20 -0.82
N LEU A 49 -6.90 -3.41 -0.90
CA LEU A 49 -7.59 -4.38 -0.05
C LEU A 49 -7.08 -5.80 -0.31
N ILE A 50 -6.90 -6.19 -1.58
CA ILE A 50 -6.31 -7.48 -1.93
C ILE A 50 -4.90 -7.61 -1.35
N PHE A 51 -4.07 -6.57 -1.47
CA PHE A 51 -2.74 -6.54 -0.84
C PHE A 51 -2.80 -6.78 0.68
N VAL A 52 -3.71 -6.11 1.39
CA VAL A 52 -3.88 -6.30 2.84
C VAL A 52 -4.30 -7.73 3.16
N LEU A 53 -5.22 -8.32 2.39
CA LEU A 53 -5.63 -9.71 2.58
C LEU A 53 -4.47 -10.69 2.37
N LEU A 54 -3.65 -10.48 1.34
CA LEU A 54 -2.44 -11.28 1.08
C LEU A 54 -1.41 -11.12 2.21
N TYR A 55 -1.21 -9.91 2.72
CA TYR A 55 -0.33 -9.63 3.84
C TYR A 55 -0.80 -10.35 5.11
N VAL A 56 -2.08 -10.26 5.46
CA VAL A 56 -2.67 -10.94 6.62
C VAL A 56 -2.56 -12.46 6.47
N LEU A 57 -2.85 -13.00 5.27
CA LEU A 57 -2.68 -14.42 4.98
C LEU A 57 -1.23 -14.86 5.19
N ARG A 58 -0.25 -14.10 4.69
CA ARG A 58 1.17 -14.38 4.90
C ARG A 58 1.54 -14.40 6.37
N ASN A 59 1.09 -13.40 7.14
CA ASN A 59 1.34 -13.34 8.59
C ASN A 59 0.69 -14.50 9.34
N TYR A 60 -0.52 -14.90 8.95
CA TYR A 60 -1.19 -16.06 9.50
C TYR A 60 -0.42 -17.36 9.23
N LEU A 61 0.10 -17.54 8.01
CA LEU A 61 0.93 -18.70 7.69
C LEU A 61 2.25 -18.70 8.47
N GLN A 62 2.84 -17.51 8.72
CA GLN A 62 4.03 -17.38 9.58
C GLN A 62 3.74 -17.75 11.04
N SER A 63 2.58 -17.36 11.59
CA SER A 63 2.22 -17.72 12.97
C SER A 63 1.94 -19.22 13.14
N LYS A 64 1.60 -19.91 12.06
CA LYS A 64 1.49 -21.38 12.00
C LYS A 64 2.82 -22.10 11.76
N GLY A 65 3.94 -21.38 11.63
CA GLY A 65 5.26 -21.96 11.35
C GLY A 65 5.42 -22.48 9.91
N LEU A 66 4.46 -22.21 9.03
CA LEU A 66 4.47 -22.69 7.63
C LEU A 66 5.32 -21.80 6.71
N VAL A 67 5.65 -20.59 7.17
CA VAL A 67 6.47 -19.63 6.44
C VAL A 67 7.51 -19.05 7.41
N PRO A 68 8.81 -19.04 7.06
CA PRO A 68 9.84 -18.51 7.93
C PRO A 68 9.69 -16.99 8.16
N HIS A 69 10.18 -16.53 9.31
CA HIS A 69 10.35 -15.11 9.57
C HIS A 69 11.59 -14.63 8.82
N GLY A 70 11.40 -13.78 7.81
CA GLY A 70 12.52 -13.13 7.14
C GLY A 70 13.17 -12.12 8.08
N SER A 71 14.51 -12.16 8.19
CA SER A 71 15.29 -11.14 8.88
C SER A 71 16.26 -10.49 7.90
N TYR A 72 16.38 -9.17 7.98
CA TYR A 72 17.36 -8.43 7.20
C TYR A 72 18.73 -8.49 7.91
N GLN A 73 19.72 -9.08 7.24
CA GLN A 73 21.09 -9.31 7.72
C GLN A 73 22.14 -8.50 6.94
N GLY A 74 21.73 -7.74 5.93
CA GLY A 74 22.64 -6.93 5.13
C GLY A 74 23.19 -5.70 5.85
N PRO A 75 24.15 -4.99 5.21
CA PRO A 75 24.91 -3.91 5.82
C PRO A 75 24.07 -2.65 6.16
N TYR A 76 22.91 -2.47 5.54
CA TYR A 76 22.09 -1.26 5.69
C TYR A 76 20.98 -1.38 6.75
N ARG A 77 21.23 -2.12 7.84
CA ARG A 77 20.20 -2.50 8.83
C ARG A 77 19.50 -1.30 9.47
N GLY A 78 20.24 -0.23 9.80
CA GLY A 78 19.65 0.98 10.38
C GLY A 78 18.63 1.65 9.45
N LEU A 79 18.99 1.81 8.17
CA LEU A 79 18.09 2.37 7.16
C LEU A 79 16.88 1.46 6.90
N PHE A 80 17.10 0.15 6.80
CA PHE A 80 16.02 -0.83 6.67
C PHE A 80 15.01 -0.71 7.82
N LEU A 81 15.48 -0.67 9.06
CA LEU A 81 14.62 -0.59 10.23
C LEU A 81 13.87 0.75 10.29
N PHE A 82 14.50 1.86 9.89
CA PHE A 82 13.84 3.15 9.80
C PHE A 82 12.68 3.12 8.79
N ILE A 83 12.94 2.62 7.56
CA ILE A 83 11.93 2.49 6.51
C ILE A 83 10.82 1.54 6.94
N LEU A 84 11.18 0.41 7.54
CA LEU A 84 10.20 -0.57 8.01
C LEU A 84 9.28 0.03 9.07
N TRP A 85 9.85 0.72 10.08
CA TRP A 85 9.07 1.37 11.12
C TRP A 85 8.15 2.47 10.58
N SER A 86 8.69 3.38 9.76
CA SER A 86 7.91 4.47 9.19
C SER A 86 6.80 3.97 8.28
N HIS A 87 7.09 2.96 7.44
CA HIS A 87 6.13 2.29 6.59
C HIS A 87 5.00 1.66 7.41
N THR A 88 5.33 0.82 8.40
CA THR A 88 4.32 0.11 9.20
C THR A 88 3.43 1.09 9.96
N PHE A 89 4.00 2.12 10.60
CA PHE A 89 3.24 3.14 11.30
C PHE A 89 2.29 3.89 10.37
N LEU A 90 2.79 4.37 9.23
CA LEU A 90 1.97 5.08 8.25
C LEU A 90 0.94 4.18 7.57
N ALA A 91 1.22 2.89 7.37
CA ALA A 91 0.26 1.93 6.83
C ALA A 91 -0.94 1.73 7.76
N ILE A 92 -0.70 1.65 9.08
CA ILE A 92 -1.76 1.59 10.10
C ILE A 92 -2.65 2.83 10.05
N ILE A 93 -2.06 4.01 9.87
CA ILE A 93 -2.80 5.28 9.75
C ILE A 93 -3.51 5.39 8.39
N ASN A 94 -2.91 4.88 7.32
CA ASN A 94 -3.44 5.00 5.97
C ASN A 94 -4.79 4.29 5.81
N PHE A 95 -4.96 3.13 6.46
CA PHE A 95 -6.21 2.36 6.38
C PHE A 95 -7.45 3.16 6.83
N PRO A 96 -7.52 3.72 8.06
CA PRO A 96 -8.66 4.54 8.46
C PRO A 96 -8.78 5.82 7.62
N LEU A 97 -7.67 6.46 7.21
CA LEU A 97 -7.70 7.62 6.32
C LEU A 97 -8.37 7.30 4.98
N ALA A 98 -8.01 6.17 4.36
CA ALA A 98 -8.60 5.69 3.12
C ALA A 98 -10.10 5.44 3.28
N VAL A 99 -10.51 4.76 4.36
CA VAL A 99 -11.93 4.49 4.66
C VAL A 99 -12.72 5.79 4.83
N ILE A 100 -12.20 6.77 5.59
CA ILE A 100 -12.87 8.06 5.78
C ILE A 100 -12.96 8.83 4.45
N THR A 101 -11.90 8.81 3.65
CA THR A 101 -11.84 9.47 2.32
C THR A 101 -12.88 8.92 1.37
N LEU A 102 -13.00 7.59 1.30
CA LEU A 102 -14.02 6.90 0.51
C LEU A 102 -15.42 7.17 1.05
N ARG A 103 -15.61 7.13 2.37
CA ARG A 103 -16.91 7.43 3.00
C ARG A 103 -17.41 8.83 2.64
N TYR A 104 -16.54 9.84 2.64
CA TYR A 104 -16.93 11.19 2.24
C TYR A 104 -17.29 11.28 0.75
N ALA A 105 -16.59 10.53 -0.11
CA ALA A 105 -16.93 10.46 -1.53
C ALA A 105 -18.29 9.79 -1.77
N PHE A 106 -18.56 8.65 -1.11
CA PHE A 106 -19.85 7.95 -1.23
C PHE A 106 -21.03 8.73 -0.64
N LYS A 107 -20.80 9.52 0.41
CA LYS A 107 -21.82 10.42 0.99
C LYS A 107 -22.04 11.70 0.18
N GLY A 108 -21.28 11.95 -0.88
CA GLY A 108 -21.34 13.20 -1.64
C GLY A 108 -20.82 14.43 -0.90
N THR A 109 -20.19 14.26 0.28
CA THR A 109 -19.63 15.35 1.09
C THR A 109 -18.26 15.78 0.59
N PHE A 110 -18.22 16.32 -0.63
CA PHE A 110 -16.97 16.59 -1.35
C PHE A 110 -16.09 17.65 -0.69
N ASP A 111 -16.66 18.59 0.06
CA ASP A 111 -15.86 19.60 0.79
C ASP A 111 -14.98 18.96 1.86
N LYS A 112 -15.49 17.93 2.54
CA LYS A 112 -14.71 17.14 3.50
C LYS A 112 -13.72 16.23 2.79
N HIS A 113 -14.14 15.60 1.69
CA HIS A 113 -13.26 14.77 0.87
C HIS A 113 -12.02 15.55 0.39
N LYS A 114 -12.20 16.76 -0.17
CA LYS A 114 -11.10 17.61 -0.67
C LYS A 114 -10.08 17.99 0.40
N LYS A 115 -10.49 18.09 1.67
CA LYS A 115 -9.59 18.41 2.79
C LYS A 115 -8.69 17.23 3.15
N ILE A 116 -9.23 16.02 3.16
CA ILE A 116 -8.49 14.83 3.62
C ILE A 116 -7.83 14.04 2.49
N ALA A 117 -8.40 14.05 1.28
CA ALA A 117 -7.92 13.26 0.15
C ALA A 117 -6.45 13.53 -0.21
N PRO A 118 -5.93 14.77 -0.17
CA PRO A 118 -4.51 15.02 -0.44
C PRO A 118 -3.59 14.37 0.61
N ILE A 119 -3.98 14.42 1.89
CA ILE A 119 -3.22 13.79 2.99
C ILE A 119 -3.24 12.28 2.81
N THR A 120 -4.42 11.70 2.61
CA THR A 120 -4.58 10.27 2.34
C THR A 120 -3.75 9.83 1.14
N ALA A 121 -3.81 10.57 0.02
CA ALA A 121 -3.05 10.25 -1.18
C ALA A 121 -1.53 10.31 -0.94
N PHE A 122 -1.04 11.31 -0.21
CA PHE A 122 0.38 11.41 0.14
C PHE A 122 0.84 10.21 0.98
N VAL A 123 0.12 9.89 2.06
CA VAL A 123 0.43 8.75 2.93
C VAL A 123 0.38 7.44 2.13
N TRP A 124 -0.62 7.27 1.27
CA TRP A 124 -0.77 6.06 0.46
C TRP A 124 0.38 5.87 -0.53
N ILE A 125 0.81 6.93 -1.22
CA ILE A 125 1.96 6.90 -2.13
C ILE A 125 3.23 6.58 -1.34
N TYR A 126 3.43 7.21 -0.19
CA TYR A 126 4.59 6.93 0.68
C TYR A 126 4.65 5.46 1.08
N VAL A 127 3.54 4.89 1.56
CA VAL A 127 3.45 3.49 1.99
C VAL A 127 3.68 2.54 0.80
N ALA A 128 3.15 2.84 -0.38
CA ALA A 128 3.38 2.03 -1.57
C ALA A 128 4.87 1.99 -1.97
N ILE A 129 5.53 3.15 -2.03
CA ILE A 129 6.96 3.27 -2.39
C ILE A 129 7.84 2.59 -1.35
N THR A 130 7.60 2.84 -0.06
CA THR A 130 8.39 2.23 1.03
C THR A 130 8.16 0.71 1.12
N GLY A 131 6.99 0.21 0.77
CA GLY A 131 6.74 -1.23 0.65
C GLY A 131 7.62 -1.88 -0.41
N TRP A 132 7.78 -1.23 -1.57
CA TRP A 132 8.72 -1.69 -2.61
C TRP A 132 10.17 -1.60 -2.15
N ALA A 133 10.52 -0.54 -1.41
CA ALA A 133 11.85 -0.43 -0.82
C ALA A 133 12.13 -1.60 0.13
N ILE A 134 11.21 -1.94 1.04
CA ILE A 134 11.35 -3.11 1.94
C ILE A 134 11.58 -4.40 1.14
N PHE A 135 10.80 -4.63 0.08
CA PHE A 135 11.00 -5.77 -0.81
C PHE A 135 12.40 -5.78 -1.45
N TYR A 136 12.86 -4.62 -1.95
CA TYR A 136 14.17 -4.47 -2.54
C TYR A 136 15.31 -4.77 -1.56
N PHE A 137 15.20 -4.25 -0.34
CA PHE A 137 16.14 -4.55 0.74
C PHE A 137 16.21 -6.05 1.00
N MET A 138 15.06 -6.70 1.16
CA MET A 138 14.99 -8.13 1.45
C MET A 138 15.53 -9.03 0.33
N GLN A 139 15.38 -8.64 -0.94
CA GLN A 139 15.79 -9.47 -2.07
C GLN A 139 17.18 -9.18 -2.62
N PHE A 140 17.63 -7.92 -2.63
CA PHE A 140 18.87 -7.54 -3.31
C PHE A 140 19.98 -7.10 -2.34
N LEU A 141 19.60 -6.57 -1.17
CA LEU A 141 20.53 -6.03 -0.18
C LEU A 141 20.65 -6.91 1.07
N ASN A 142 20.06 -8.10 1.08
CA ASN A 142 20.05 -9.03 2.21
C ASN A 142 21.15 -10.09 2.09
N ARG A 143 22.39 -9.63 1.94
CA ARG A 143 23.61 -10.42 1.81
C ARG A 143 24.80 -9.63 2.32
#